data_AF-A0A4U9HS18-F1
#
_entry.id   AF-A0A4U9HS18-F1
#
_cell.length_a   1.000
_cell.length_b   1.000
_cell.length_c   1.000
_cell.angle_alpha   90.00
_cell.angle_beta   90.00
_cell.angle_gamma   90.00
#
_symmetry.space_group_name_H-M   'P 1'
#
loop_
_entity.id
_entity.type
_entity.pdbx_description
1 polymer ?
#
loop_
_entity_poly.entity_id
_entity_poly.type
_entity_poly.pdbx_seq_one_letter_code
_entity_poly.pdbx_strand_id
1 'polypeptide(L)'
;MSRFIAALEKVLLPFAVKIGKQPHVNAIKNGFIKVMPLTLAGAMFVLINNVFLSFGDGSFFYSLGVRLDPSTIETLNGFKAIGGNVYNGTLGIMSLMAPFFIGMALAEERKVDALAAGLLSVAAFMTVTPYSVGEAYAVGGQLAGRGQTSFPVS
;
A
#
# COMPACT_ATOMS: atom_id res chain seq x y z
N MET A 1 7.34 0.87 -42.04
CA MET A 1 6.85 0.78 -40.64
C MET A 1 6.44 -0.64 -40.23
N SER A 2 5.73 -1.40 -41.06
CA SER A 2 5.31 -2.79 -40.74
C SER A 2 6.45 -3.80 -40.53
N ARG A 3 7.54 -3.73 -41.29
CA ARG A 3 8.70 -4.66 -41.13
C ARG A 3 9.42 -4.51 -39.78
N PHE A 4 9.47 -3.30 -39.23
CA PHE A 4 10.09 -3.05 -37.93
C PHE A 4 9.22 -3.59 -36.78
N ILE A 5 7.90 -3.38 -36.87
CA ILE A 5 6.93 -3.94 -35.92
C ILE A 5 6.96 -5.47 -35.97
N ALA A 6 7.00 -6.08 -37.15
CA ALA A 6 7.08 -7.53 -37.30
C ALA A 6 8.39 -8.13 -36.75
N ALA A 7 9.52 -7.40 -36.88
CA ALA A 7 10.79 -7.81 -36.28
C ALA A 7 10.75 -7.75 -34.74
N LEU A 8 10.15 -6.68 -34.19
CA LEU A 8 9.91 -6.52 -32.76
C LEU A 8 8.96 -7.59 -32.22
N GLU A 9 7.88 -7.87 -32.92
CA GLU A 9 6.89 -8.89 -32.57
C GLU A 9 7.54 -10.28 -32.49
N LYS A 10 8.36 -10.65 -33.48
CA LYS A 10 9.06 -11.93 -33.52
C LYS A 10 10.04 -12.12 -32.36
N VAL A 11 10.60 -11.03 -31.83
CA VAL A 11 11.54 -11.06 -30.71
C VAL A 11 10.82 -10.92 -29.36
N LEU A 12 9.86 -10.01 -29.22
CA LEU A 12 9.19 -9.72 -27.95
C LEU A 12 8.08 -10.71 -27.60
N LEU A 13 7.31 -11.20 -28.57
CA LEU A 13 6.24 -12.16 -28.32
C LEU A 13 6.70 -13.42 -27.57
N PRO A 14 7.78 -14.12 -27.98
CA PRO A 14 8.18 -15.34 -27.28
C PRO A 14 8.58 -15.06 -25.82
N PHE A 15 9.18 -13.90 -25.53
CA PHE A 15 9.50 -13.50 -24.16
C PHE A 15 8.23 -13.17 -23.36
N ALA A 16 7.32 -12.38 -23.92
CA ALA A 16 6.05 -12.01 -23.27
C ALA A 16 5.21 -13.26 -22.96
N VAL A 17 5.11 -14.20 -23.90
CA VAL A 17 4.39 -15.47 -23.72
C VAL A 17 5.06 -16.32 -22.64
N LYS A 18 6.39 -16.39 -22.61
CA LYS A 18 7.11 -17.17 -21.59
C LYS A 18 6.91 -16.60 -20.18
N ILE A 19 6.93 -15.28 -20.02
CA ILE A 19 6.68 -14.60 -18.74
C ILE A 19 5.21 -14.75 -18.33
N GLY A 20 4.28 -14.56 -19.26
CA GLY A 20 2.83 -14.67 -19.01
C GLY A 20 2.38 -16.09 -18.65
N LYS A 21 3.12 -17.12 -19.08
CA LYS A 21 2.85 -18.53 -18.75
C LYS A 21 3.40 -18.98 -17.39
N GLN A 22 4.17 -18.14 -16.68
CA GLN A 22 4.72 -18.52 -15.37
C GLN A 22 3.63 -18.43 -14.29
N PRO A 23 3.37 -19.53 -13.54
CA PRO A 23 2.32 -19.53 -12.51
C PRO A 23 2.60 -18.52 -11.38
N HIS A 24 3.87 -18.34 -11.01
CA HIS A 24 4.25 -17.37 -9.98
C HIS A 24 4.00 -15.92 -10.41
N VAL A 25 4.29 -15.56 -11.66
CA VAL A 25 4.03 -14.22 -12.20
C VAL A 25 2.53 -13.97 -12.31
N ASN A 26 1.79 -14.99 -12.76
CA ASN A 26 0.33 -14.91 -12.85
C ASN A 26 -0.31 -14.77 -11.47
N ALA A 27 0.18 -15.50 -10.46
CA ALA A 27 -0.27 -15.36 -9.08
C ALA A 27 0.00 -13.96 -8.50
N ILE A 28 1.17 -13.36 -8.77
CA ILE A 28 1.46 -11.97 -8.37
C ILE A 28 0.46 -11.02 -9.03
N LYS A 29 0.27 -11.12 -10.36
CA LYS A 29 -0.69 -10.30 -11.11
C LYS A 29 -2.11 -10.43 -10.53
N ASN A 30 -2.58 -11.66 -10.33
CA ASN A 30 -3.92 -11.94 -9.83
C ASN A 30 -4.08 -11.47 -8.37
N GLY A 31 -3.05 -11.63 -7.54
CA GLY A 31 -3.02 -11.10 -6.17
C GLY A 31 -3.13 -9.58 -6.15
N PHE A 32 -2.38 -8.87 -7.00
CA PHE A 32 -2.49 -7.41 -7.13
C PHE A 32 -3.85 -6.96 -7.67
N ILE A 33 -4.47 -7.72 -8.59
CA ILE A 33 -5.84 -7.42 -9.05
C ILE A 33 -6.84 -7.43 -7.90
N LYS A 34 -6.69 -8.34 -6.92
CA LYS A 34 -7.58 -8.40 -5.74
C LYS A 34 -7.45 -7.18 -4.82
N VAL A 35 -6.26 -6.56 -4.73
CA VAL A 35 -6.05 -5.33 -3.93
C VAL A 35 -6.34 -4.03 -4.68
N MET A 36 -6.42 -4.04 -6.01
CA MET A 36 -6.66 -2.83 -6.81
C MET A 36 -7.87 -2.00 -6.33
N PRO A 37 -9.06 -2.57 -6.10
CA PRO A 37 -10.22 -1.80 -5.64
C PRO A 37 -9.96 -1.07 -4.31
N LEU A 38 -9.26 -1.73 -3.38
CA LEU A 38 -8.93 -1.15 -2.10
C LEU A 38 -7.88 -0.05 -2.21
N THR A 39 -6.85 -0.25 -3.04
CA THR A 39 -5.84 0.78 -3.30
C THR A 39 -6.44 2.01 -3.97
N LEU A 40 -7.38 1.82 -4.90
CA LEU A 40 -8.07 2.91 -5.56
C LEU A 40 -8.89 3.71 -4.54
N ALA A 41 -9.62 3.03 -3.64
CA ALA A 41 -10.35 3.69 -2.56
C ALA A 41 -9.39 4.48 -1.65
N GLY A 42 -8.30 3.88 -1.17
CA GLY A 42 -7.31 4.56 -0.33
C GLY A 42 -6.70 5.79 -1.01
N ALA A 43 -6.30 5.65 -2.28
CA ALA A 43 -5.75 6.74 -3.07
C ALA A 43 -6.75 7.90 -3.26
N MET A 44 -8.05 7.62 -3.42
CA MET A 44 -9.08 8.66 -3.51
C MET A 44 -9.14 9.52 -2.24
N PHE A 45 -9.08 8.92 -1.05
CA PHE A 45 -9.05 9.69 0.21
C PHE A 45 -7.75 10.48 0.39
N VAL A 46 -6.62 9.93 -0.05
CA VAL A 46 -5.35 10.66 -0.08
C VAL A 46 -5.44 11.89 -0.99
N LEU A 47 -6.04 11.75 -2.18
CA LEU A 47 -6.25 12.87 -3.09
C LEU A 47 -7.19 13.92 -2.49
N ILE A 48 -8.31 13.50 -1.87
CA ILE A 48 -9.22 14.42 -1.19
C ILE A 48 -8.48 15.21 -0.10
N ASN A 49 -7.70 14.54 0.73
CA ASN A 49 -6.96 15.19 1.81
C ASN A 49 -5.91 16.19 1.31
N ASN A 50 -5.12 15.80 0.31
CA ASN A 50 -3.96 16.59 -0.13
C ASN A 50 -4.31 17.64 -1.18
N VAL A 51 -5.30 17.39 -2.03
CA VAL A 51 -5.72 18.30 -3.10
C VAL A 51 -6.89 19.16 -2.65
N PHE A 52 -7.97 18.55 -2.15
CA PHE A 52 -9.26 19.24 -1.91
C PHE A 52 -9.39 19.85 -0.51
N LEU A 53 -8.74 19.29 0.50
CA LEU A 53 -8.85 19.76 1.88
C LEU A 53 -7.59 20.50 2.37
N SER A 54 -6.54 20.57 1.55
CA SER A 54 -5.29 21.25 1.91
C SER A 54 -5.26 22.68 1.37
N PHE A 55 -5.21 23.65 2.28
CA PHE A 55 -5.14 25.10 1.98
C PHE A 55 -3.98 25.80 2.72
N GLY A 56 -3.08 25.03 3.35
CA GLY A 56 -1.87 25.56 3.99
C GLY A 56 -0.74 25.84 3.00
N ASP A 57 0.39 26.35 3.51
CA ASP A 57 1.58 26.60 2.69
C ASP A 57 2.02 25.34 1.92
N GLY A 58 2.21 25.46 0.60
CA GLY A 58 2.59 24.35 -0.28
C GLY A 58 1.42 23.51 -0.85
N SER A 59 0.17 23.85 -0.53
CA SER A 59 -1.00 23.19 -1.12
C SER A 59 -1.38 23.73 -2.50
N PHE A 60 -2.15 22.95 -3.27
CA PHE A 60 -2.62 23.33 -4.61
C PHE A 60 -3.38 24.66 -4.61
N PHE A 61 -4.32 24.83 -3.68
CA PHE A 61 -5.12 26.05 -3.58
C PHE A 61 -4.33 27.25 -3.04
N TYR A 62 -3.35 27.01 -2.18
CA TYR A 62 -2.42 28.05 -1.76
C TYR A 62 -1.60 28.60 -2.94
N SER A 63 -1.13 27.72 -3.83
CA SER A 63 -0.43 28.13 -5.05
C SER A 63 -1.32 28.90 -6.05
N LEU A 64 -2.65 28.77 -5.93
CA LEU A 64 -3.62 29.53 -6.72
C LEU A 64 -4.06 30.84 -6.03
N GLY A 65 -3.47 31.18 -4.88
CA GLY A 65 -3.79 32.40 -4.14
C GLY A 65 -5.07 32.33 -3.30
N VAL A 66 -5.68 31.15 -3.17
CA VAL A 66 -6.87 30.95 -2.33
C VAL A 66 -6.43 30.76 -0.88
N ARG A 67 -6.82 31.69 -0.02
CA ARG A 67 -6.55 31.67 1.42
C ARG A 67 -7.85 31.53 2.19
N LEU A 68 -7.89 30.56 3.10
CA LEU A 68 -9.02 30.35 4.00
C LEU A 68 -8.71 30.88 5.39
N ASP A 69 -9.76 31.25 6.12
CA ASP A 69 -9.69 31.68 7.51
C ASP A 69 -9.19 30.53 8.40
N PRO A 70 -8.37 30.80 9.44
CA PRO A 70 -7.84 29.79 10.36
C PRO A 70 -8.90 28.84 10.95
N SER A 71 -10.11 29.35 11.23
CA SER A 71 -11.23 28.57 11.75
C SER A 71 -11.72 27.48 10.77
N THR A 72 -11.70 27.79 9.47
CA THR A 72 -12.09 26.84 8.41
C THR A 72 -11.01 25.79 8.22
N ILE A 73 -9.73 26.17 8.36
CA ILE A 73 -8.59 25.25 8.27
C ILE A 73 -8.64 24.21 9.40
N GLU A 74 -9.03 24.60 10.61
CA GLU A 74 -9.17 23.68 11.75
C GLU A 74 -10.26 22.62 11.49
N THR A 75 -11.41 23.06 10.97
CA THR A 75 -12.51 22.16 10.59
C THR A 75 -12.07 21.18 9.49
N LEU A 76 -11.36 21.68 8.47
CA LEU A 76 -10.82 20.87 7.37
C LEU A 76 -9.79 19.84 7.86
N ASN A 77 -8.97 20.18 8.87
CA ASN A 77 -8.03 19.23 9.47
C ASN A 77 -8.75 18.09 10.20
N GLY A 78 -9.92 18.36 10.80
CA GLY A 78 -10.80 17.31 11.33
C GLY A 78 -11.24 16.31 10.25
N PHE A 79 -11.64 16.80 9.08
CA PHE A 79 -11.99 15.94 7.94
C PHE A 79 -10.78 15.18 7.37
N LYS A 80 -9.59 15.80 7.35
CA LYS A 80 -8.36 15.11 6.92
C LYS A 80 -8.04 13.90 7.81
N ALA A 81 -8.36 13.95 9.09
CA ALA A 81 -8.13 12.82 10.00
C ALA A 81 -8.88 11.56 9.53
N ILE A 82 -10.09 11.71 8.97
CA ILE A 82 -10.86 10.60 8.39
C ILE A 82 -10.08 9.97 7.23
N GLY A 83 -9.62 10.78 6.28
CA GLY A 83 -8.84 10.28 5.14
C GLY A 83 -7.48 9.69 5.57
N GLY A 84 -6.88 10.18 6.66
CA GLY A 84 -5.69 9.60 7.27
C GLY A 84 -5.93 8.21 7.84
N ASN A 85 -7.07 8.00 8.51
CA ASN A 85 -7.46 6.69 9.00
C ASN A 85 -7.71 5.70 7.86
N VAL A 86 -8.37 6.14 6.78
CA VAL A 86 -8.58 5.31 5.58
C VAL A 86 -7.24 4.95 4.93
N TYR A 87 -6.30 5.89 4.84
CA TYR A 87 -4.95 5.62 4.35
C TYR A 87 -4.27 4.52 5.18
N ASN A 88 -4.28 4.65 6.52
CA ASN A 88 -3.66 3.67 7.40
C ASN A 88 -4.30 2.27 7.26
N GLY A 89 -5.63 2.22 7.08
CA GLY A 89 -6.36 0.96 6.89
C GLY A 89 -6.27 0.36 5.49
N THR A 90 -5.68 1.06 4.50
CA THR A 90 -5.58 0.58 3.12
C THR A 90 -4.12 0.51 2.67
N LEU A 91 -3.54 1.65 2.30
CA LEU A 91 -2.18 1.76 1.81
C LEU A 91 -1.15 1.51 2.93
N GLY A 92 -1.46 1.87 4.17
CA GLY A 92 -0.59 1.68 5.33
C GLY A 92 -0.33 0.21 5.69
N ILE A 93 -1.29 -0.69 5.42
CA ILE A 93 -1.17 -2.13 5.69
C ILE A 93 -0.93 -2.97 4.43
N MET A 94 -0.64 -2.33 3.30
CA MET A 94 -0.47 -3.00 1.99
C MET A 94 0.61 -4.09 2.02
N SER A 95 1.64 -3.91 2.85
CA SER A 95 2.72 -4.89 3.05
C SER A 95 2.22 -6.23 3.62
N LEU A 96 1.13 -6.24 4.39
CA LEU A 96 0.50 -7.44 4.92
C LEU A 96 -0.55 -8.01 3.95
N MET A 97 -1.27 -7.13 3.25
CA MET A 97 -2.30 -7.54 2.30
C MET A 97 -1.72 -8.19 1.05
N ALA A 98 -0.62 -7.64 0.51
CA ALA A 98 0.02 -8.16 -0.68
C ALA A 98 0.41 -9.65 -0.57
N PRO A 99 1.18 -10.10 0.45
CA PRO A 99 1.54 -11.51 0.59
C PRO A 99 0.30 -12.41 0.80
N PHE A 100 -0.73 -11.95 1.49
CA PHE A 100 -1.99 -12.69 1.65
C PHE A 100 -2.66 -13.00 0.31
N PHE A 101 -2.90 -11.97 -0.50
CA PHE A 101 -3.60 -12.14 -1.79
C PHE A 101 -2.74 -12.84 -2.84
N ILE A 102 -1.42 -12.67 -2.82
CA ILE A 102 -0.50 -13.39 -3.72
C ILE A 102 -0.46 -14.88 -3.37
N GLY A 103 -0.36 -15.21 -2.08
CA GLY A 103 -0.38 -16.60 -1.59
C GLY A 103 -1.70 -17.29 -1.92
N MET A 104 -2.81 -16.60 -1.70
CA MET A 104 -4.15 -17.06 -2.06
C MET A 104 -4.29 -17.30 -3.58
N ALA A 105 -3.85 -16.36 -4.41
CA ALA A 105 -3.93 -16.50 -5.87
C ALA A 105 -3.07 -17.67 -6.41
N LEU A 106 -1.90 -17.92 -5.81
CA LEU A 106 -1.07 -19.07 -6.18
C LEU A 106 -1.73 -20.40 -5.78
N ALA A 107 -2.38 -20.44 -4.63
CA ALA A 107 -3.10 -21.62 -4.15
C ALA A 107 -4.34 -21.94 -4.99
N GLU A 108 -5.09 -20.92 -5.41
CA GLU A 108 -6.21 -21.07 -6.36
C GLU A 108 -5.73 -21.68 -7.69
N GLU A 109 -4.60 -21.21 -8.23
CA GLU A 109 -4.02 -21.76 -9.47
C GLU A 109 -3.60 -23.23 -9.30
N ARG A 110 -3.15 -23.62 -8.11
CA ARG A 110 -2.75 -24.99 -7.76
C ARG A 110 -3.89 -25.87 -7.24
N LYS A 111 -5.12 -25.34 -7.13
CA LYS A 111 -6.30 -26.05 -6.59
C LYS A 111 -6.10 -26.58 -5.16
N VAL A 112 -5.40 -25.82 -4.32
CA VAL A 112 -5.23 -26.10 -2.88
C VAL A 112 -5.98 -25.05 -2.04
N ASP A 113 -6.04 -25.23 -0.73
CA ASP A 113 -6.73 -24.30 0.18
C ASP A 113 -6.11 -22.88 0.11
N ALA A 114 -6.89 -21.97 -0.46
CA ALA A 114 -6.48 -20.60 -0.72
C ALA A 114 -6.43 -19.73 0.55
N LEU A 115 -7.32 -19.99 1.52
CA LEU A 115 -7.33 -19.26 2.79
C LEU A 115 -6.15 -19.68 3.66
N ALA A 116 -5.89 -20.99 3.75
CA ALA A 116 -4.74 -21.51 4.48
C ALA A 116 -3.41 -20.99 3.89
N ALA A 117 -3.27 -21.01 2.56
CA ALA A 117 -2.07 -20.49 1.90
C ALA A 117 -1.89 -18.97 2.08
N GLY A 118 -2.98 -18.20 2.04
CA GLY A 118 -2.95 -16.76 2.33
C GLY A 118 -2.47 -16.47 3.75
N LEU A 119 -3.02 -17.16 4.75
CA LEU A 119 -2.62 -17.03 6.15
C LEU A 119 -1.15 -17.43 6.37
N LEU A 120 -0.72 -18.55 5.78
CA LEU A 120 0.67 -19.01 5.87
C LEU A 120 1.65 -18.00 5.25
N SER A 121 1.26 -17.39 4.13
CA SER A 121 2.06 -16.35 3.46
C SER A 121 2.29 -15.12 4.36
N VAL A 122 1.25 -14.69 5.08
CA VAL A 122 1.38 -13.58 6.06
C VAL A 122 2.27 -13.99 7.24
N ALA A 123 2.11 -15.20 7.77
CA ALA A 123 2.96 -15.69 8.87
C ALA A 123 4.43 -15.79 8.45
N ALA A 124 4.70 -16.29 7.24
CA ALA A 124 6.04 -16.34 6.67
C ALA A 124 6.61 -14.94 6.46
N PHE A 125 5.81 -14.00 5.94
CA PHE A 125 6.20 -12.60 5.79
C PHE A 125 6.62 -11.98 7.14
N MET A 126 5.79 -12.16 8.18
CA MET A 126 6.08 -11.66 9.52
C MET A 126 7.35 -12.27 10.13
N THR A 127 7.63 -13.54 9.85
CA THR A 127 8.83 -14.24 10.32
C THR A 127 10.11 -13.70 9.69
N VAL A 128 10.04 -13.29 8.41
CA VAL A 128 11.18 -12.76 7.66
C VAL A 128 11.39 -11.27 7.94
N THR A 129 10.33 -10.53 8.25
CA THR A 129 10.44 -9.11 8.60
C THR A 129 11.13 -8.94 9.96
N PRO A 130 12.22 -8.15 10.06
CA PRO A 130 12.88 -7.90 11.33
C PRO A 130 11.93 -7.15 12.28
N TYR A 131 11.85 -7.64 13.52
CA TYR A 131 10.98 -7.07 14.56
C TYR A 131 11.55 -5.79 15.21
N SER A 132 12.80 -5.44 14.93
CA SER A 132 13.48 -4.26 15.47
C SER A 132 13.93 -3.31 14.35
N VAL A 133 13.65 -2.04 14.55
CA VAL A 133 14.27 -0.92 13.84
C VAL A 133 14.91 -0.04 14.91
N GLY A 134 16.17 -0.33 15.25
CA GLY A 134 16.84 0.25 16.41
C GLY A 134 16.30 -0.29 17.74
N GLU A 135 16.17 0.57 18.77
CA GLU A 135 15.56 0.21 20.07
C GLU A 135 14.02 0.19 20.06
N ALA A 136 13.38 0.56 18.94
CA ALA A 136 11.94 0.54 18.82
C ALA A 136 11.46 -0.77 18.17
N TYR A 137 10.65 -1.53 18.90
CA TYR A 137 9.92 -2.67 18.37
C TYR A 137 8.84 -2.16 17.39
N ALA A 138 8.88 -2.68 16.15
CA ALA A 138 8.02 -2.26 15.04
C ALA A 138 6.53 -2.54 15.27
N VAL A 139 6.20 -3.41 16.25
CA VAL A 139 4.84 -3.69 16.69
C VAL A 139 4.73 -3.33 18.17
N GLY A 140 4.45 -2.05 18.46
CA GLY A 140 4.14 -1.58 19.82
C GLY A 140 4.77 -0.26 20.26
N GLY A 141 5.77 0.26 19.54
CA GLY A 141 6.48 1.48 19.97
C GLY A 141 5.59 2.73 20.16
N GLN A 142 4.53 2.87 19.36
CA GLN A 142 3.60 4.01 19.49
C GLN A 142 2.51 3.83 20.56
N LEU A 143 2.29 2.60 21.05
CA LEU A 143 1.34 2.33 22.14
C LEU A 143 2.06 2.28 23.51
N ALA A 144 3.34 1.89 23.56
CA ALA A 144 4.15 1.87 24.77
C ALA A 144 4.81 3.22 25.10
N GLY A 145 5.06 4.08 24.10
CA GLY A 145 5.76 5.36 24.26
C GLY A 145 4.99 6.47 25.00
N ARG A 146 3.73 6.25 25.38
CA ARG A 146 2.96 7.19 26.23
C ARG A 146 3.03 6.89 27.73
N GLY A 147 3.79 5.88 28.16
CA GLY A 147 3.83 5.43 29.57
C GLY A 147 5.18 5.51 30.29
N GLN A 148 6.29 5.81 29.61
CA GLN A 148 7.62 5.84 30.25
C GLN A 148 8.22 7.24 30.19
N THR A 149 7.69 8.12 31.04
CA THR A 149 8.48 9.24 31.55
C THR A 149 9.35 8.71 32.69
N SER A 150 10.63 9.08 32.65
CA SER A 150 11.60 9.00 33.76
C SER A 150 12.15 7.61 34.06
N PHE A 151 13.43 7.37 33.76
CA PHE A 151 14.50 7.20 34.75
C PHE A 151 15.86 7.18 34.03
N PRO A 152 16.84 8.02 34.42
CA PRO A 152 18.20 7.93 33.90
C PRO A 152 18.93 6.83 34.68
N VAL A 153 19.69 5.98 34.00
CA VAL A 153 20.66 5.11 34.66
C VAL A 153 22.04 5.43 34.10
N SER A 154 22.88 5.89 35.01
CA SER A 154 24.34 5.98 34.97
C SER A 154 25.01 4.65 34.69
#